data_AF-A0AA37QJP2-F1
#
_entry.id   AF-A0AA37QJP2-F1
#
_cell.length_a   1.000
_cell.length_b   1.000
_cell.length_c   1.000
_cell.angle_alpha   90.00
_cell.angle_beta   90.00
_cell.angle_gamma   90.00
#
_symmetry.space_group_name_H-M   'P 1'
#
loop_
_entity.id
_entity.type
_entity.pdbx_description
1 polymer ?
#
loop_
_entity_poly.entity_id
_entity_poly.type
_entity_poly.pdbx_seq_one_letter_code
_entity_poly.pdbx_strand_id
1 'polypeptide(L)'
;MITVLNKLVDKRILERRKVEDLYHYSARMSEPEFMAHASRRVVEGILSFEPEAVAASMVDVLAERDPEQLAELARLIRRRMRETGEPQGEPAPPSRARRKP
;
A
#
# COMPACT_ATOMS: atom_id res chain seq x y z
N MET A 1 8.33 -30.27 10.13
CA MET A 1 8.69 -30.29 8.70
C MET A 1 8.19 -29.00 8.05
N ILE A 2 9.06 -28.27 7.36
CA ILE A 2 8.67 -27.08 6.59
C ILE A 2 8.19 -27.55 5.22
N THR A 3 6.90 -27.36 4.94
CA THR A 3 6.36 -27.46 3.58
C THR A 3 5.92 -26.07 3.14
N VAL A 4 5.89 -25.84 1.82
CA VAL A 4 5.38 -24.58 1.26
C VAL A 4 3.94 -24.34 1.72
N LEU A 5 3.09 -25.37 1.72
CA LEU A 5 1.70 -25.28 2.19
C LEU A 5 1.60 -24.79 3.65
N ASN A 6 2.41 -25.35 4.56
CA ASN A 6 2.40 -24.89 5.96
C ASN A 6 2.85 -23.42 6.07
N LYS A 7 3.90 -23.03 5.34
CA LYS A 7 4.34 -21.62 5.31
C LYS A 7 3.27 -20.67 4.76
N LEU A 8 2.49 -21.10 3.78
CA LEU A 8 1.42 -20.29 3.20
C LEU A 8 0.22 -20.17 4.15
N VAL A 9 -0.04 -21.18 4.97
CA VAL A 9 -1.02 -21.09 6.07
C VAL A 9 -0.53 -20.10 7.14
N ASP A 10 0.73 -20.20 7.56
CA ASP A 10 1.32 -19.29 8.56
C ASP A 10 1.29 -17.83 8.08
N LYS A 11 1.55 -17.61 6.78
CA LYS A 11 1.44 -16.30 6.11
C LYS A 11 0.00 -15.86 5.83
N ARG A 12 -1.01 -16.67 6.21
CA ARG A 12 -2.44 -16.42 5.97
C ARG A 12 -2.81 -16.24 4.49
N ILE A 13 -2.03 -16.81 3.59
CA ILE A 13 -2.34 -16.87 2.15
C ILE A 13 -3.30 -18.02 1.86
N LEU A 14 -3.12 -19.13 2.58
CA LEU A 14 -4.03 -20.28 2.56
C LEU A 14 -4.74 -20.43 3.90
N GLU A 15 -5.95 -20.96 3.85
CA GLU A 15 -6.64 -21.56 4.99
C GLU A 15 -6.48 -23.07 4.88
N ARG A 16 -6.36 -23.75 6.04
CA ARG A 16 -6.32 -25.21 6.13
C ARG A 16 -7.42 -25.68 7.03
N ARG A 17 -8.25 -26.61 6.55
CA ARG A 17 -9.24 -27.33 7.35
C ARG A 17 -9.00 -28.83 7.29
N LYS A 18 -9.30 -29.53 8.38
CA LYS A 18 -9.24 -31.00 8.42
C LYS A 18 -10.66 -31.54 8.21
N VAL A 19 -10.85 -32.37 7.18
CA VAL A 19 -12.13 -32.99 6.82
C VAL A 19 -11.85 -34.46 6.55
N GLU A 20 -12.51 -35.37 7.28
CA GLU A 20 -12.37 -36.83 7.09
C GLU A 20 -10.90 -37.30 7.02
N ASP A 21 -10.09 -36.86 7.98
CA ASP A 21 -8.64 -37.13 8.05
C ASP A 21 -7.75 -36.55 6.94
N LEU A 22 -8.32 -35.78 6.01
CA LEU A 22 -7.59 -35.07 4.97
C LEU A 22 -7.48 -33.57 5.27
N TYR A 23 -6.38 -32.96 4.83
CA TYR A 23 -6.21 -31.51 4.88
C TYR A 23 -6.69 -30.87 3.58
N HIS A 24 -7.74 -30.06 3.68
CA HIS A 24 -8.25 -29.22 2.61
C HIS A 24 -7.65 -27.82 2.72
N TYR A 25 -7.11 -27.32 1.62
CA TYR A 25 -6.55 -25.98 1.53
C TYR A 25 -7.39 -25.12 0.60
N SER A 26 -7.63 -23.88 0.99
CA SER A 26 -8.33 -22.89 0.17
C SER A 26 -7.60 -21.55 0.21
N ALA A 27 -7.66 -20.82 -0.91
CA ALA A 27 -7.09 -19.49 -0.99
C ALA A 27 -7.85 -18.52 -0.09
N ARG A 28 -7.12 -17.66 0.63
CA ARG A 28 -7.69 -16.56 1.43
C ARG A 28 -7.71 -15.22 0.69
N MET A 29 -7.04 -15.18 -0.45
CA MET A 29 -6.94 -14.02 -1.31
C MET A 29 -7.04 -14.48 -2.76
N SER A 30 -7.63 -13.64 -3.59
CA SER A 30 -7.58 -13.77 -5.03
C SER A 30 -6.15 -13.53 -5.54
N GLU A 31 -5.88 -13.97 -6.77
CA GLU A 31 -4.59 -13.76 -7.42
C GLU A 31 -4.22 -12.26 -7.55
N PRO A 32 -5.13 -11.35 -7.95
CA PRO A 32 -4.81 -9.92 -7.98
C PRO A 32 -4.44 -9.33 -6.61
N GLU A 33 -5.15 -9.73 -5.56
CA GLU A 33 -4.85 -9.31 -4.18
C GLU A 33 -3.47 -9.81 -3.74
N PHE A 34 -3.13 -11.06 -4.08
CA PHE A 34 -1.81 -11.61 -3.79
C PHE A 34 -0.71 -10.82 -4.51
N MET A 35 -0.89 -10.53 -5.80
CA MET A 35 0.10 -9.78 -6.57
C MET A 35 0.30 -8.36 -6.03
N ALA A 36 -0.78 -7.67 -5.66
CA ALA A 36 -0.69 -6.37 -5.00
C ALA A 36 0.05 -6.45 -3.66
N HIS A 37 -0.26 -7.46 -2.84
CA HIS A 37 0.41 -7.68 -1.55
C HIS A 37 1.91 -7.98 -1.71
N ALA A 38 2.26 -8.87 -2.63
CA ALA A 38 3.64 -9.24 -2.92
C ALA A 38 4.45 -8.04 -3.42
N SER A 39 3.89 -7.27 -4.36
CA SER A 39 4.53 -6.08 -4.93
C SER A 39 4.83 -5.04 -3.85
N ARG A 40 3.86 -4.76 -2.98
CA ARG A 40 4.05 -3.85 -1.84
C ARG A 40 5.18 -4.33 -0.92
N ARG A 41 5.21 -5.62 -0.59
CA ARG A 41 6.22 -6.19 0.31
C ARG A 41 7.64 -6.12 -0.27
N VAL A 42 7.78 -6.25 -1.59
CA VAL A 42 9.05 -6.03 -2.29
C VAL A 42 9.49 -4.58 -2.15
N VAL A 43 8.61 -3.62 -2.43
CA VAL A 43 8.92 -2.18 -2.32
C VAL A 43 9.28 -1.79 -0.88
N GLU A 44 8.52 -2.26 0.12
CA GLU A 44 8.82 -2.03 1.54
C GLU A 44 10.19 -2.59 1.93
N GLY A 45 10.55 -3.77 1.41
CA GLY A 45 11.87 -4.36 1.63
C GLY A 45 12.99 -3.50 1.06
N ILE A 46 12.83 -2.98 -0.16
CA ILE A 46 13.84 -2.12 -0.80
C ILE A 46 13.96 -0.79 -0.05
N LEU A 47 12.85 -0.16 0.30
CA LEU A 47 12.83 1.11 1.03
C LEU A 47 13.42 1.01 2.44
N SER A 48 13.44 -0.17 3.06
CA SER A 48 13.98 -0.34 4.41
C SER A 48 15.49 -0.08 4.55
N PHE A 49 16.23 -0.02 3.43
CA PHE A 49 17.67 0.22 3.42
C PHE A 49 18.03 1.70 3.24
N GLU A 50 17.54 2.33 2.17
CA GLU A 50 17.83 3.74 1.85
C GLU A 50 16.66 4.37 1.06
N PRO A 51 15.61 4.86 1.75
CA PRO A 51 14.38 5.31 1.12
C PRO A 51 14.59 6.41 0.07
N GLU A 52 15.46 7.37 0.35
CA GLU A 52 15.70 8.55 -0.47
C GLU A 52 16.38 8.18 -1.79
N ALA A 53 17.44 7.36 -1.74
CA ALA A 53 18.17 6.90 -2.92
C ALA A 53 17.29 6.05 -3.85
N VAL A 54 16.43 5.20 -3.27
CA VAL A 54 15.47 4.38 -4.02
C VAL A 54 14.43 5.24 -4.70
N ALA A 55 13.89 6.25 -4.02
CA ALA A 55 12.91 7.15 -4.59
C ALA A 55 13.50 7.96 -5.76
N ALA A 56 14.71 8.50 -5.61
CA ALA A 56 15.41 9.21 -6.68
C ALA A 56 15.67 8.30 -7.88
N SER A 57 16.21 7.10 -7.63
CA SER A 57 16.49 6.12 -8.69
C SER A 57 15.23 5.70 -9.46
N MET A 58 14.09 5.56 -8.77
CA MET A 58 12.82 5.23 -9.43
C MET A 58 12.37 6.36 -10.37
N VAL A 59 12.55 7.62 -9.97
CA VAL A 59 12.24 8.79 -10.82
C VAL A 59 13.14 8.79 -12.06
N ASP A 60 14.44 8.60 -11.87
CA ASP A 60 15.42 8.62 -12.97
C ASP A 60 15.13 7.50 -14.00
N VAL A 61 14.93 6.26 -13.52
CA VAL A 61 14.65 5.12 -14.40
C VAL A 61 13.36 5.30 -15.20
N LEU A 62 12.30 5.86 -14.60
CA LEU A 62 11.05 6.12 -15.31
C LEU A 62 11.23 7.25 -16.33
N ALA A 63 11.96 8.31 -15.98
CA ALA A 63 12.24 9.42 -16.88
C ALA A 63 12.98 8.96 -18.15
N GLU A 64 13.97 8.08 -17.98
CA GLU A 64 14.80 7.56 -19.08
C GLU A 64 14.04 6.58 -19.99
N ARG A 65 13.19 5.73 -19.41
CA ARG A 65 12.51 4.66 -20.14
C ARG A 65 11.24 5.14 -20.84
N ASP A 66 10.41 5.89 -20.12
CA ASP A 66 9.09 6.31 -20.59
C ASP A 66 8.58 7.53 -19.79
N PRO A 67 8.66 8.74 -20.37
CA PRO A 67 8.18 9.96 -19.72
C PRO A 67 6.71 9.94 -19.30
N GLU A 68 5.86 9.14 -19.96
CA GLU A 68 4.45 9.01 -19.59
C GLU A 68 4.28 8.26 -18.26
N GLN A 69 5.11 7.25 -17.99
CA GLN A 69 5.10 6.54 -16.71
C GLN A 69 5.56 7.43 -15.55
N LEU A 70 6.52 8.32 -15.80
CA LEU A 70 6.90 9.34 -14.81
C LEU A 70 5.74 10.31 -14.53
N ALA A 71 5.03 10.76 -15.57
CA ALA A 71 3.86 11.61 -15.42
C ALA A 71 2.73 10.92 -14.62
N GLU A 72 2.53 9.62 -14.85
CA GLU A 72 1.57 8.81 -14.10
C GLU A 72 1.98 8.66 -12.62
N LEU A 73 3.27 8.41 -12.34
CA LEU A 73 3.78 8.41 -10.96
C LEU A 73 3.51 9.76 -10.27
N ALA A 74 3.78 10.87 -10.94
CA ALA A 74 3.50 12.21 -10.42
C ALA A 74 2.00 12.44 -10.16
N ARG A 75 1.11 11.88 -10.99
CA ARG A 75 -0.35 11.90 -10.77
C ARG A 75 -0.74 11.11 -9.52
N LEU A 76 -0.18 9.92 -9.33
CA LEU A 76 -0.43 9.06 -8.17
C LEU A 76 0.03 9.71 -6.86
N ILE A 77 1.23 10.30 -6.83
CA ILE A 77 1.76 11.01 -5.66
C ILE A 77 0.85 12.18 -5.29
N ARG A 78 0.51 13.04 -6.26
CA ARG A 78 -0.39 14.18 -6.02
C ARG A 78 -1.75 13.73 -5.48
N ARG A 79 -2.31 12.63 -6.00
CA ARG A 79 -3.55 12.05 -5.47
C ARG A 79 -3.39 11.62 -4.01
N ARG A 80 -2.34 10.87 -3.68
CA ARG A 80 -2.08 10.41 -2.31
C ARG A 80 -1.87 11.57 -1.33
N MET A 81 -1.15 12.61 -1.74
CA MET A 81 -0.93 13.78 -0.89
C MET A 81 -2.22 14.52 -0.58
N ARG A 82 -3.18 14.60 -1.53
CA ARG A 82 -4.52 15.15 -1.25
C ARG A 82 -5.30 14.28 -0.27
N GLU A 83 -5.27 12.97 -0.45
CA GLU A 83 -5.93 12.01 0.47
C GLU A 83 -5.37 12.06 1.90
N THR A 84 -4.09 12.41 2.06
CA THR A 84 -3.40 12.49 3.36
C THR A 84 -3.41 13.91 3.95
N GLY A 85 -3.70 14.93 3.13
CA GLY A 85 -3.60 16.35 3.44
C GLY A 85 -4.90 17.02 3.91
N GLU A 86 -5.95 16.27 4.23
CA GLU A 86 -7.12 16.77 4.97
C GLU A 86 -6.98 16.45 6.47
N PRO A 87 -6.34 17.30 7.29
CA PRO A 87 -6.80 17.49 8.65
C PRO A 87 -8.13 18.25 8.57
N GLN A 88 -9.17 17.73 9.21
CA GLN A 88 -10.44 18.42 9.42
C GLN A 88 -10.14 19.81 10.01
N GLY A 89 -10.22 20.84 9.16
CA GLY A 89 -10.32 22.21 9.59
C GLY A 89 -11.65 22.36 10.30
N GLU A 90 -11.60 22.36 11.62
CA GLU A 90 -12.67 22.79 12.50
C GLU A 90 -13.30 24.08 11.93
N PRO A 91 -14.63 24.12 11.68
CA PRO A 91 -15.24 25.34 11.18
C PRO A 91 -15.04 26.44 12.21
N ALA A 92 -14.45 27.56 11.78
CA ALA A 92 -14.15 28.70 12.63
C ALA A 92 -15.38 29.07 13.48
N PRO A 93 -15.25 29.28 14.80
CA PRO A 93 -16.39 29.62 15.64
C PRO A 93 -17.00 30.95 15.16
N PRO A 94 -18.34 31.09 15.20
CA PRO A 94 -19.02 32.26 14.67
C PRO A 94 -18.52 33.53 15.36
N SER A 95 -18.08 34.48 14.53
CA SER A 95 -17.62 35.80 14.96
C SER A 95 -18.68 36.46 15.84
N ARG A 96 -18.35 36.68 17.12
CA ARG A 96 -19.16 37.50 18.02
C ARG A 96 -19.22 38.92 17.45
N ALA A 97 -20.31 39.22 16.76
CA ALA A 97 -20.65 40.57 16.38
C ALA A 97 -20.58 41.46 17.62
N ARG A 98 -19.72 42.47 17.54
CA ARG A 98 -19.53 43.52 18.53
C ARG A 98 -20.88 44.12 18.90
N ARG A 99 -21.37 43.84 20.12
CA ARG A 99 -22.30 44.74 20.80
C ARG A 99 -21.54 46.03 21.09
N LYS A 100 -21.91 47.11 20.41
CA LYS A 100 -21.55 48.47 20.82
C LYS A 100 -22.39 48.85 22.06
N PRO A 101 -21.87 49.78 22.90
CA PRO A 101 -22.38 50.07 24.24
C PRO A 101 -23.79 50.66 24.25
#